data_AF-A0A2I0T0A1-F1
#
_entry.id   AF-A0A2I0T0A1-F1
#
_cell.length_a   1.000
_cell.length_b   1.000
_cell.length_c   1.000
_cell.angle_alpha   90.00
_cell.angle_beta   90.00
_cell.angle_gamma   90.00
#
_symmetry.space_group_name_H-M   'P 1'
#
loop_
_entity.id
_entity.type
_entity.pdbx_description
1 polymer ?
#
loop_
_entity_poly.entity_id
_entity_poly.type
_entity_poly.pdbx_seq_one_letter_code
_entity_poly.pdbx_strand_id
1 'polypeptide(L)'
;MHIGALRWHFLLQSLEDLQKNLSQLGSCLLVAQGEYEAVLRDHVQKWNITQVTLDAEMEPFYKEMEAKIRRLGEELGFEVLSLVGHSLYDTERYVNALKMPSRKVYFRFSKHQGEKTKYLGPPGS
;
A
#
# COMPACT_ATOMS: atom_id res chain seq x y z
N MET A 1 8.75 14.94 -10.73
CA MET A 1 9.28 13.57 -10.93
C MET A 1 9.00 13.19 -12.39
N HIS A 2 10.02 13.09 -13.24
CA HIS A 2 9.82 12.68 -14.64
C HIS A 2 9.75 11.15 -14.69
N ILE A 3 8.59 10.61 -15.04
CA ILE A 3 8.42 9.17 -15.28
C ILE A 3 8.89 8.91 -16.72
N GLY A 4 9.92 8.08 -16.89
CA GLY A 4 10.37 7.68 -18.21
C GLY A 4 9.32 6.82 -18.94
N ALA A 5 9.32 6.88 -20.28
CA ALA A 5 8.32 6.20 -21.12
C ALA A 5 8.14 4.71 -20.77
N LEU A 6 9.22 4.00 -20.42
CA LEU A 6 9.15 2.59 -20.02
C LEU A 6 8.34 2.37 -18.74
N ARG A 7 8.54 3.22 -17.72
CA ARG A 7 7.79 3.12 -16.46
C ARG A 7 6.32 3.47 -16.68
N TRP A 8 6.05 4.44 -17.55
CA TRP A 8 4.68 4.79 -17.91
C TRP A 8 3.98 3.65 -18.65
N HIS A 9 4.65 3.02 -19.61
CA HIS A 9 4.12 1.86 -20.33
C HIS A 9 3.83 0.69 -19.39
N PHE A 10 4.75 0.38 -18.48
CA PHE A 10 4.55 -0.67 -17.47
C PHE A 10 3.33 -0.40 -16.58
N LEU A 11 3.13 0.86 -16.15
CA LEU A 11 1.96 1.24 -15.35
C LEU A 11 0.65 1.01 -16.11
N LEU A 12 0.57 1.46 -17.37
CA LEU A 12 -0.62 1.28 -18.19
C LEU A 12 -0.95 -0.20 -18.41
N GLN A 13 0.06 -1.01 -18.73
CA GLN A 13 -0.11 -2.46 -18.86
C GLN A 13 -0.59 -3.12 -17.56
N SER A 14 -0.09 -2.66 -16.42
CA SER A 14 -0.53 -3.17 -15.11
C SER A 14 -2.00 -2.82 -14.82
N LEU A 15 -2.44 -1.61 -15.18
CA LEU A 15 -3.83 -1.19 -15.03
C LEU A 15 -4.76 -1.95 -15.97
N GLU A 16 -4.34 -2.20 -17.22
CA GLU A 16 -5.08 -3.00 -18.19
C GLU A 16 -5.27 -4.44 -17.72
N ASP A 17 -4.23 -5.07 -17.18
CA ASP A 17 -4.31 -6.42 -16.63
C ASP A 17 -5.24 -6.49 -15.41
N LEU A 18 -5.15 -5.51 -14.50
CA LEU A 18 -6.05 -5.42 -13.35
C LEU A 18 -7.51 -5.24 -13.77
N GLN A 19 -7.79 -4.35 -14.72
CA GLN A 19 -9.14 -4.17 -15.27
C GLN A 19 -9.68 -5.48 -15.85
N LYS A 20 -8.86 -6.21 -16.62
CA LYS A 20 -9.26 -7.50 -17.22
C LYS A 20 -9.60 -8.53 -16.14
N ASN A 21 -8.82 -8.60 -15.07
CA ASN A 21 -9.06 -9.53 -13.97
C ASN A 21 -10.33 -9.16 -13.18
N LEU A 22 -10.56 -7.87 -12.92
CA LEU A 22 -11.78 -7.40 -12.26
C LEU A 22 -13.04 -7.65 -13.11
N SER A 23 -12.98 -7.43 -14.42
CA SER A 23 -14.10 -7.70 -15.33
C SER A 23 -14.53 -9.17 -15.36
N GLN A 24 -13.57 -10.10 -15.25
CA GLN A 24 -13.88 -11.53 -15.14
C GLN A 24 -14.64 -11.87 -13.85
N LEU A 25 -14.46 -11.06 -12.80
CA LEU A 25 -15.16 -11.18 -11.52
C LEU A 25 -16.47 -10.36 -11.47
N GLY A 26 -16.89 -9.75 -12.58
CA GLY A 26 -18.07 -8.88 -12.64
C GLY A 26 -17.87 -7.49 -12.03
N SER A 27 -16.63 -7.06 -11.86
CA SER A 27 -16.24 -5.73 -11.35
C SER A 27 -15.57 -4.86 -12.42
N CYS A 28 -15.24 -3.62 -12.10
CA CYS A 28 -14.50 -2.73 -12.99
C CYS A 28 -13.49 -1.88 -12.21
N LEU A 29 -12.40 -1.52 -12.88
CA LEU A 29 -11.41 -0.56 -12.42
C LEU A 29 -11.83 0.83 -12.91
N LEU A 30 -11.89 1.78 -11.97
CA LEU A 30 -12.19 3.18 -12.25
C LEU A 30 -10.91 3.99 -12.13
N VAL A 31 -10.45 4.54 -13.25
CA VAL A 31 -9.26 5.41 -13.28
C VAL A 31 -9.74 6.86 -13.36
N ALA A 32 -9.49 7.62 -12.29
CA ALA A 32 -9.84 9.04 -12.22
C ALA A 32 -8.58 9.92 -12.36
N GLN A 33 -8.76 11.11 -12.94
CA GLN A 33 -7.70 12.10 -13.11
C GLN A 33 -8.11 13.39 -12.40
N GLY A 34 -7.21 13.92 -11.55
CA GLY A 34 -7.40 15.16 -10.83
C GLY A 34 -6.73 15.13 -9.46
N GLU A 35 -6.97 16.17 -8.67
CA GLU A 35 -6.55 16.20 -7.27
C GLU A 35 -7.35 15.18 -6.46
N TYR A 36 -6.65 14.32 -5.73
CA TYR A 36 -7.27 13.16 -5.06
C TYR A 36 -8.39 13.57 -4.09
N GLU A 37 -8.27 14.70 -3.38
CA GLU A 37 -9.31 15.16 -2.46
C GLU A 37 -10.60 15.58 -3.18
N ALA A 38 -10.48 16.28 -4.31
CA ALA A 38 -11.62 16.73 -5.08
C ALA A 38 -12.33 15.54 -5.73
N VAL A 39 -11.57 14.62 -6.30
CA VAL A 39 -12.09 13.38 -6.87
C VAL A 39 -12.78 12.54 -5.79
N LEU A 40 -12.14 12.35 -4.64
CA LEU A 40 -12.69 11.51 -3.57
C LEU A 40 -13.99 12.12 -3.00
N ARG A 41 -14.03 13.45 -2.79
CA ARG A 41 -15.25 14.18 -2.38
C ARG A 41 -16.44 13.89 -3.30
N ASP A 42 -16.24 14.08 -4.61
CA ASP A 42 -17.30 13.88 -5.61
C ASP A 42 -17.82 12.43 -5.60
N HIS A 43 -16.92 11.46 -5.64
CA HIS A 43 -17.28 10.05 -5.78
C HIS A 43 -17.90 9.46 -4.51
N VAL A 44 -17.38 9.82 -3.33
CA VAL A 44 -17.94 9.37 -2.04
C VAL A 44 -19.39 9.81 -1.91
N GLN A 45 -19.68 11.08 -2.21
CA GLN A 45 -21.04 11.60 -2.13
C GLN A 45 -21.94 11.00 -3.21
N LYS A 46 -21.45 10.94 -4.45
CA LYS A 46 -22.22 10.43 -5.60
C LYS A 46 -22.62 8.97 -5.45
N TRP A 47 -21.75 8.15 -4.85
CA TRP A 47 -21.98 6.71 -4.70
C TRP A 47 -22.35 6.28 -3.28
N ASN A 48 -22.50 7.25 -2.36
CA ASN A 48 -22.79 6.99 -0.95
C ASN A 48 -21.80 5.98 -0.32
N ILE A 49 -20.50 6.20 -0.57
CA ILE A 49 -19.42 5.35 -0.06
C ILE A 49 -19.32 5.54 1.45
N THR A 50 -19.31 4.44 2.20
CA THR A 50 -19.16 4.45 3.67
C THR A 50 -17.76 4.04 4.13
N GLN A 51 -16.95 3.46 3.23
CA GLN A 51 -15.60 3.00 3.56
C GLN A 51 -14.65 3.18 2.36
N VAL A 52 -13.46 3.70 2.64
CA VAL A 52 -12.32 3.79 1.71
C VAL A 52 -11.19 2.96 2.28
N THR A 53 -10.66 2.03 1.47
CA THR A 53 -9.50 1.22 1.86
C THR A 53 -8.25 1.68 1.12
N LEU A 54 -7.13 1.77 1.85
CA LEU A 54 -5.83 2.18 1.33
C LEU A 54 -4.76 1.15 1.72
N ASP A 55 -3.69 1.09 0.93
CA ASP A 55 -2.47 0.39 1.34
C ASP A 55 -1.71 1.27 2.35
N ALA A 56 -1.35 0.67 3.49
CA ALA A 56 -0.64 1.35 4.57
C ALA A 56 0.83 1.58 4.18
N GLU A 57 1.17 2.80 3.81
CA GLU A 57 2.50 3.20 3.34
C GLU A 57 3.35 3.91 4.40
N MET A 58 4.66 3.72 4.29
CA MET A 58 5.62 4.23 5.27
C MET A 58 6.26 5.55 4.86
N GLU A 59 6.21 5.91 3.58
CA GLU A 59 6.85 7.14 3.11
C GLU A 59 6.08 8.38 3.59
N PRO A 60 6.78 9.47 3.97
CA PRO A 60 6.15 10.65 4.55
C PRO A 60 5.02 11.24 3.71
N PHE A 61 5.17 11.23 2.38
CA PHE A 61 4.15 11.72 1.46
C PHE A 61 2.83 10.96 1.60
N TYR A 62 2.88 9.62 1.60
CA TYR A 62 1.68 8.80 1.71
C TYR A 62 1.05 8.89 3.10
N LYS A 63 1.85 9.05 4.17
CA LYS A 63 1.31 9.30 5.52
C LYS A 63 0.55 10.63 5.61
N GLU A 64 1.06 11.69 4.98
CA GLU A 64 0.38 12.98 4.93
C GLU A 64 -0.91 12.90 4.10
N MET A 65 -0.87 12.22 2.95
CA MET A 65 -2.03 11.99 2.10
C MET A 65 -3.12 11.20 2.85
N GLU A 66 -2.75 10.11 3.52
CA GLU A 66 -3.69 9.31 4.32
C GLU A 66 -4.32 10.15 5.44
N ALA A 67 -3.54 10.97 6.15
CA ALA A 67 -4.07 11.85 7.20
C ALA A 67 -5.10 12.85 6.66
N LYS A 68 -4.90 13.37 5.44
CA LYS A 68 -5.87 14.25 4.78
C LYS A 68 -7.14 13.48 4.38
N ILE A 69 -7.00 12.27 3.85
CA ILE A 69 -8.15 11.40 3.50
C ILE A 69 -8.95 11.03 4.76
N ARG A 70 -8.29 10.76 5.89
CA ARG A 70 -8.94 10.49 7.18
C ARG A 70 -9.78 11.67 7.66
N ARG A 71 -9.23 12.89 7.63
CA ARG A 71 -9.99 14.10 7.95
C ARG A 71 -11.19 14.28 7.02
N LEU A 72 -11.01 14.00 5.74
CA LEU A 72 -12.11 14.05 4.78
C LEU A 72 -13.19 13.00 5.11
N GLY A 73 -12.79 11.82 5.58
CA GLY A 73 -13.68 10.78 6.09
C GLY A 73 -14.52 11.23 7.27
N GLU A 74 -13.89 11.91 8.23
CA GLU A 74 -14.58 12.51 9.39
C GLU A 74 -15.59 13.59 8.95
N GLU A 75 -15.24 14.42 7.97
CA GLU A 75 -16.11 15.46 7.42
C GLU A 75 -17.32 14.90 6.65
N LEU A 76 -17.12 13.82 5.88
CA LEU A 76 -18.12 13.29 4.96
C LEU A 76 -18.83 12.02 5.46
N GLY A 77 -18.41 11.45 6.59
CA GLY A 77 -19.04 10.29 7.21
C GLY A 77 -18.64 8.95 6.60
N PHE A 78 -17.41 8.80 6.13
CA PHE A 78 -16.86 7.51 5.70
C PHE A 78 -15.63 7.09 6.51
N GLU A 79 -15.46 5.79 6.70
CA GLU A 79 -14.32 5.22 7.40
C GLU A 79 -13.13 5.01 6.47
N VAL A 80 -11.92 5.19 7.00
CA VAL A 80 -10.68 4.89 6.27
C VAL A 80 -9.98 3.71 6.91
N LEU A 81 -9.86 2.62 6.16
CA LEU A 81 -9.13 1.42 6.56
C LEU A 81 -7.78 1.37 5.84
N SER A 82 -6.67 1.24 6.58
CA SER A 82 -5.34 1.06 5.97
C SER A 82 -4.79 -0.32 6.29
N LEU A 83 -4.35 -1.06 5.27
CA LEU A 83 -3.86 -2.44 5.41
C LEU A 83 -2.41 -2.55 4.91
N VAL A 84 -1.57 -3.26 5.66
CA VAL A 84 -0.18 -3.53 5.24
C VAL A 84 -0.18 -4.70 4.25
N GLY A 85 -0.08 -4.40 2.96
CA GLY A 85 -0.10 -5.41 1.89
C GLY A 85 1.24 -5.62 1.16
N HIS A 86 2.10 -4.61 1.12
CA HIS A 86 3.27 -4.60 0.20
C HIS A 86 4.60 -5.00 0.85
N SER A 87 4.68 -5.09 2.19
CA SER A 87 5.89 -5.52 2.89
C SER A 87 5.69 -6.88 3.55
N LEU A 88 6.67 -7.79 3.40
CA LEU A 88 6.63 -9.12 4.02
C LEU A 88 6.58 -9.08 5.56
N TYR A 89 6.97 -7.94 6.14
CA TYR A 89 6.98 -7.70 7.58
C TYR A 89 6.56 -6.27 7.86
N ASP A 90 5.83 -6.08 8.96
CA ASP A 90 5.62 -4.76 9.54
C ASP A 90 6.98 -4.12 9.90
N THR A 91 7.39 -3.18 9.06
CA THR A 91 8.66 -2.48 9.17
C THR A 91 8.71 -1.60 10.43
N GLU A 92 7.57 -1.04 10.89
CA GLU A 92 7.53 -0.27 12.14
C GLU A 92 7.81 -1.16 13.33
N ARG A 93 7.19 -2.35 13.36
CA ARG A 93 7.46 -3.33 14.41
C ARG A 93 8.94 -3.70 14.47
N TYR A 94 9.61 -3.85 13.33
CA TYR A 94 11.04 -4.16 13.28
C TYR A 94 11.93 -2.98 13.71
N VAL A 95 11.66 -1.76 13.24
CA VAL A 95 12.43 -0.57 13.61
C VAL A 95 12.27 -0.26 15.11
N ASN A 96 11.05 -0.35 15.63
CA ASN A 96 10.74 -0.11 17.04
C ASN A 96 11.33 -1.19 17.95
N ALA A 97 11.26 -2.47 17.56
CA ALA A 97 11.88 -3.56 18.32
C ALA A 97 13.40 -3.43 18.40
N LEU A 98 14.04 -2.93 17.35
CA LEU A 98 15.49 -2.78 17.31
C LEU A 98 15.99 -1.46 17.92
N LYS A 99 15.12 -0.45 18.10
CA LYS A 99 15.49 0.91 18.54
C LYS A 99 16.69 1.49 17.75
N MET A 100 16.77 1.19 16.45
CA MET A 100 17.89 1.61 15.59
C MET A 100 17.42 2.49 14.43
N PRO A 101 18.21 3.50 14.03
CA PRO A 101 17.92 4.26 12.82
C PRO A 101 17.97 3.36 11.58
N SER A 102 17.06 3.59 10.62
CA SER A 102 16.79 2.72 9.46
C SER A 102 18.04 2.29 8.68
N ARG A 103 19.09 3.12 8.64
CA ARG A 103 20.39 2.80 8.00
C ARG A 103 21.15 1.62 8.61
N LYS A 104 20.91 1.26 9.88
CA LYS A 104 21.60 0.14 10.56
C LYS A 104 20.78 -1.15 10.60
N VAL A 105 19.54 -1.14 10.10
CA VAL A 105 18.59 -2.27 10.18
C VAL A 105 19.00 -3.42 9.25
N TYR A 106 19.59 -3.11 8.10
CA TYR A 106 19.90 -4.10 7.05
C TYR A 106 20.81 -5.25 7.53
N PHE A 107 21.89 -4.95 8.26
CA PHE A 107 22.81 -5.97 8.76
C PHE A 107 22.21 -6.89 9.83
N ARG A 108 21.25 -6.41 10.62
CA ARG A 108 20.64 -7.19 11.71
C ARG A 108 19.40 -7.95 11.25
N PHE A 109 18.67 -7.41 10.27
CA PHE A 109 17.56 -8.12 9.62
C PHE A 109 18.04 -9.42 8.96
N SER A 110 19.13 -9.38 8.17
CA SER A 110 19.69 -10.59 7.54
C SER A 110 20.16 -11.65 8.54
N LYS A 111 20.73 -11.25 9.69
CA LYS A 111 21.09 -12.19 10.76
C LYS A 111 19.86 -12.83 11.42
N HIS A 112 18.82 -12.04 11.68
CA HIS A 112 17.60 -12.53 12.31
C HIS A 112 16.80 -13.47 11.38
N GLN A 113 16.80 -13.20 10.08
CA GLN A 113 16.24 -14.12 9.08
C GLN A 113 17.07 -15.41 8.99
N GLY A 114 18.40 -15.31 8.98
CA GLY A 114 19.31 -16.46 9.00
C GLY A 114 19.24 -17.34 10.25
N GLU A 115 18.83 -16.79 11.40
CA GLU A 115 18.57 -17.56 12.62
C GLU A 115 17.21 -18.27 12.57
N LYS A 116 16.19 -17.68 11.94
CA LYS A 116 14.88 -18.32 11.75
C LYS A 116 14.87 -19.41 10.68
N THR A 117 15.73 -19.32 9.66
CA THR A 117 15.83 -20.32 8.59
C THR A 117 16.73 -21.52 8.93
N LYS A 118 17.33 -21.57 10.12
CA LYS A 118 18.19 -22.70 10.56
C LYS A 118 17.44 -24.00 10.89
N TYR A 119 16.11 -24.05 10.81
CA TYR A 119 15.31 -25.25 11.07
C TYR A 119 14.59 -25.76 9.83
N LEU A 120 15.31 -26.04 8.75
CA LEU A 120 14.90 -26.99 7.72
C LEU A 120 16.14 -27.75 7.25
N GLY A 121 16.68 -28.61 8.14
CA GLY A 121 17.57 -29.68 7.69
C GLY A 121 16.77 -30.71 6.89
N PRO A 122 17.35 -31.36 5.87
CA PRO A 122 16.65 -32.40 5.12
C PRO A 122 16.24 -33.54 6.08
N PRO A 123 15.05 -34.15 5.90
CA PRO A 123 14.66 -35.31 6.68
C PRO A 123 15.68 -36.42 6.40
N GLY A 124 16.19 -37.01 7.48
CA GLY A 124 17.33 -37.92 7.45
C GLY A 124 17.15 -39.10 6.48
N SER A 125 18.28 -39.55 5.95
CA SER A 125 18.55 -40.91 5.49
C SER A 125 20.04 -41.14 5.63
#